data_AF-A0A060ZS16-F1
#
_entry.id   AF-A0A060ZS16-F1
#
_cell.length_a   1.000
_cell.length_b   1.000
_cell.length_c   1.000
_cell.angle_alpha   90.00
_cell.angle_beta   90.00
_cell.angle_gamma   90.00
#
_symmetry.space_group_name_H-M   'P 1'
#
loop_
_entity.id
_entity.type
_entity.pdbx_description
1 polymer ?
#
loop_
_entity_poly.entity_id
_entity_poly.type
_entity_poly.pdbx_seq_one_letter_code
_entity_poly.pdbx_strand_id
1 'polypeptide(L)'
;MCLLWLCFDLSVCLRGLGVEDGNVTDSMLSASSSQSSHGPNGARLNGGSCWMPSNPLNSWIQVNLGEAKKITGVVIQGCPGADHWVTKFKIQHSMDGSKWTDYKDDGGVFTGCMDRNTPETQLLGTPVSAQYVRILPQEFNGQTGLRFDILGCIPDYAVSCDAKPNFNFANDLMTVHCPAGCAQVLYTVYGSGVYRGDSNICAAGIHAGVILNDIGGDCTMLKEPGQNFYSGSTKNGITSRQYDGNYQISYQFADKGMLDYTNAQTSIKLPKDTNMGFRVAQRSKTLHLSARGVTTDPGSIPGCITTGCDRESHRAAHNWPSVVRVWPSL
;
A
#
# COMPACT_ATOMS: atom_id res chain seq x y z
N MET A 1 -26.86 8.99 -2.26
CA MET A 1 -25.83 10.02 -2.46
C MET A 1 -24.85 9.90 -1.30
N CYS A 2 -23.55 9.69 -1.59
CA CYS A 2 -22.39 9.55 -0.67
C CYS A 2 -22.41 8.37 0.34
N LEU A 3 -21.37 7.57 0.57
CA LEU A 3 -19.98 7.52 0.09
C LEU A 3 -19.64 6.07 -0.29
N LEU A 4 -19.36 5.82 -1.56
CA LEU A 4 -18.75 4.58 -2.06
C LEU A 4 -17.45 4.95 -2.79
N TRP A 5 -16.58 5.69 -2.10
CA TRP A 5 -15.35 6.28 -2.65
C TRP A 5 -14.10 5.93 -1.82
N LEU A 6 -14.10 4.79 -1.12
CA LEU A 6 -12.98 4.38 -0.27
C LEU A 6 -12.60 2.90 -0.42
N CYS A 7 -12.77 2.30 -1.60
CA CYS A 7 -12.31 0.92 -1.78
C CYS A 7 -11.77 0.66 -3.19
N PHE A 8 -10.77 1.44 -3.62
CA PHE A 8 -9.86 1.04 -4.70
C PHE A 8 -8.65 1.99 -4.70
N ASP A 9 -7.74 1.86 -3.73
CA ASP A 9 -6.37 2.42 -3.82
C ASP A 9 -5.40 1.95 -2.72
N LEU A 10 -5.74 0.92 -1.94
CA LEU A 10 -4.91 0.46 -0.81
C LEU A 10 -4.10 -0.82 -1.11
N SER A 11 -3.74 -1.09 -2.36
CA SER A 11 -3.00 -2.30 -2.75
C SER A 11 -1.52 -2.06 -3.05
N VAL A 12 -1.06 -0.81 -3.11
CA VAL A 12 0.28 -0.48 -3.65
C VAL A 12 1.40 -0.43 -2.59
N CYS A 13 1.06 -0.31 -1.30
CA CYS A 13 2.06 -0.09 -0.25
C CYS A 13 1.86 -1.00 0.98
N LEU A 14 1.35 -2.23 0.80
CA LEU A 14 1.12 -3.21 1.88
C LEU A 14 2.04 -4.44 1.78
N ARG A 15 3.20 -4.32 1.13
CA ARG A 15 4.16 -5.42 0.98
C ARG A 15 5.09 -5.47 2.19
N GLY A 16 5.56 -6.67 2.53
CA GLY A 16 6.65 -6.84 3.49
C GLY A 16 7.93 -6.15 3.02
N LEU A 17 8.59 -5.42 3.91
CA LEU A 17 9.82 -4.68 3.62
C LEU A 17 11.09 -5.50 3.84
N GLY A 18 10.94 -6.78 4.21
CA GLY A 18 11.98 -7.79 4.03
C GLY A 18 12.49 -8.45 5.30
N VAL A 19 11.79 -8.30 6.42
CA VAL A 19 12.15 -9.02 7.65
C VAL A 19 11.81 -10.50 7.51
N GLU A 20 10.69 -10.85 6.89
CA GLU A 20 10.30 -12.24 6.63
C GLU A 20 11.23 -12.94 5.64
N ASP A 21 11.44 -12.33 4.47
CA ASP A 21 12.09 -12.95 3.31
C ASP A 21 13.63 -12.93 3.34
N GLY A 22 14.22 -12.26 4.33
CA GLY A 22 15.68 -12.18 4.50
C GLY A 22 16.34 -11.00 3.79
N ASN A 23 15.61 -10.17 3.05
CA ASN A 23 16.15 -8.96 2.41
C ASN A 23 16.70 -7.97 3.45
N VAL A 24 16.04 -7.86 4.61
CA VAL A 24 16.63 -7.27 5.81
C VAL A 24 17.56 -8.31 6.43
N THR A 25 18.86 -8.07 6.40
CA THR A 25 19.86 -9.00 6.96
C THR A 25 19.89 -8.98 8.49
N ASP A 26 20.51 -9.98 9.12
CA ASP A 26 20.55 -10.08 10.60
C ASP A 26 21.23 -8.88 11.27
N SER A 27 22.21 -8.26 10.61
CA SER A 27 22.90 -7.06 11.12
C SER A 27 22.01 -5.81 11.11
N MET A 28 20.92 -5.83 10.34
CA MET A 28 19.93 -4.77 10.27
C MET A 28 18.85 -4.92 11.34
N LEU A 29 18.86 -6.03 12.10
CA LEU A 29 17.96 -6.28 13.22
C LEU A 29 18.71 -6.11 14.55
N SER A 30 18.12 -5.37 15.48
CA SER A 30 18.67 -5.18 16.82
C SER A 30 17.56 -5.04 17.85
N ALA A 31 17.88 -5.23 19.12
CA ALA A 31 16.90 -5.13 20.20
C ALA A 31 17.54 -4.51 21.44
N SER A 32 16.71 -4.10 22.39
CA SER A 32 17.16 -3.58 23.69
C SER A 32 17.90 -4.64 24.53
N SER A 33 17.43 -5.88 24.45
CA SER A 33 18.01 -7.06 25.11
C SER A 33 17.48 -8.33 24.45
N SER A 34 18.11 -9.48 24.73
CA SER A 34 17.68 -10.78 24.21
C SER A 34 18.01 -11.91 25.20
N GLN A 35 17.10 -12.86 25.33
CA GLN A 35 17.39 -14.13 26.00
C GLN A 35 18.29 -15.00 25.11
N SER A 36 18.95 -16.00 25.72
CA SER A 36 19.73 -16.99 24.98
C SER A 36 18.86 -17.65 23.90
N SER A 37 19.40 -17.82 22.68
CA SER A 37 18.72 -18.36 21.50
C SER A 37 17.46 -17.60 21.00
N HIS A 38 17.11 -16.46 21.60
CA HIS A 38 15.96 -15.64 21.22
C HIS A 38 16.38 -14.22 20.83
N GLY A 39 17.41 -14.14 19.98
CA GLY A 39 17.95 -12.90 19.44
C GLY A 39 17.03 -12.23 18.40
N PRO A 40 17.37 -11.01 17.96
CA PRO A 40 16.58 -10.26 16.98
C PRO A 40 16.42 -10.99 15.64
N ASN A 41 17.41 -11.77 15.22
CA ASN A 41 17.37 -12.60 14.03
C ASN A 41 16.28 -13.70 14.06
N GLY A 42 15.84 -14.09 15.27
CA GLY A 42 14.71 -15.01 15.45
C GLY A 42 13.35 -14.34 15.26
N ALA A 43 13.28 -13.01 15.17
CA ALA A 43 12.02 -12.26 15.09
C ALA A 43 11.41 -12.19 13.69
N ARG A 44 11.90 -12.96 12.73
CA ARG A 44 11.37 -12.94 11.37
C ARG A 44 9.98 -13.55 11.33
N LEU A 45 9.02 -12.87 10.68
CA LEU A 45 7.68 -13.41 10.44
C LEU A 45 7.78 -14.82 9.84
N ASN A 46 6.91 -15.74 10.28
CA ASN A 46 6.91 -17.14 9.86
C ASN A 46 8.23 -17.91 10.09
N GLY A 47 9.21 -17.31 10.79
CA GLY A 47 10.46 -17.95 11.15
C GLY A 47 10.29 -19.06 12.19
N GLY A 48 11.30 -19.94 12.28
CA GLY A 48 11.32 -21.08 13.23
C GLY A 48 11.68 -20.73 14.68
N SER A 49 11.91 -19.46 14.99
CA SER A 49 12.20 -18.95 16.33
C SER A 49 11.39 -17.68 16.60
N CYS A 50 11.71 -16.96 17.67
CA CYS A 50 11.15 -15.66 18.01
C CYS A 50 12.19 -14.83 18.76
N TRP A 51 12.05 -13.51 18.75
CA TRP A 51 12.77 -12.67 19.69
C TRP A 51 12.05 -12.64 21.04
N MET A 52 12.84 -12.68 22.12
CA MET A 52 12.39 -12.45 23.48
C MET A 52 13.42 -11.59 24.22
N PRO A 53 13.03 -10.45 24.81
CA PRO A 53 13.91 -9.63 25.61
C PRO A 53 14.25 -10.33 26.94
N SER A 54 15.45 -10.04 27.48
CA SER A 54 15.83 -10.50 28.83
C SER A 54 15.04 -9.77 29.92
N ASN A 55 14.64 -8.53 29.65
CA ASN A 55 13.75 -7.74 30.50
C ASN A 55 12.57 -7.24 29.66
N PRO A 56 11.32 -7.62 29.98
CA PRO A 56 10.15 -7.21 29.20
C PRO A 56 9.84 -5.71 29.31
N LEU A 57 10.19 -5.05 30.42
CA LEU A 57 9.86 -3.65 30.66
C LEU A 57 10.65 -2.72 29.73
N ASN A 58 9.95 -1.80 29.06
CA ASN A 58 10.53 -0.84 28.12
C ASN A 58 11.43 -1.49 27.05
N SER A 59 11.13 -2.75 26.71
CA SER A 59 11.84 -3.48 25.67
C SER A 59 11.44 -3.02 24.28
N TRP A 60 12.37 -3.16 23.34
CA TRP A 60 12.10 -2.87 21.93
C TRP A 60 12.89 -3.83 21.05
N ILE A 61 12.31 -4.15 19.91
CA ILE A 61 13.01 -4.69 18.75
C ILE A 61 12.93 -3.68 17.63
N GLN A 62 14.00 -3.54 16.87
CA GLN A 62 14.09 -2.60 15.78
C GLN A 62 14.62 -3.24 14.51
N VAL A 63 14.17 -2.67 13.40
CA VAL A 63 14.73 -2.91 12.08
C VAL A 63 15.30 -1.60 11.53
N ASN A 64 16.50 -1.69 10.97
CA ASN A 64 17.05 -0.70 10.06
C ASN A 64 16.68 -1.14 8.64
N LEU A 65 15.91 -0.34 7.91
CA LEU A 65 15.46 -0.67 6.55
C LEU A 65 16.50 -0.32 5.48
N GLY A 66 17.67 0.20 5.89
CA GLY A 66 18.79 0.59 5.02
C GLY A 66 18.63 1.99 4.42
N GLU A 67 17.41 2.37 4.09
CA GLU A 67 17.03 3.67 3.52
C GLU A 67 15.66 4.12 4.04
N ALA A 68 15.28 5.36 3.75
CA ALA A 68 13.97 5.89 4.10
C ALA A 68 12.86 5.20 3.27
N LYS A 69 11.89 4.61 3.97
CA LYS A 69 10.73 3.94 3.38
C LYS A 69 9.43 4.50 3.96
N LYS A 70 8.33 4.32 3.24
CA LYS A 70 6.97 4.67 3.68
C LYS A 70 6.39 3.45 4.38
N ILE A 71 6.18 3.59 5.67
CA ILE A 71 5.67 2.56 6.56
C ILE A 71 4.17 2.73 6.63
N THR A 72 3.44 1.67 6.33
CA THR A 72 1.97 1.65 6.29
C THR A 72 1.38 0.69 7.30
N GLY A 73 2.20 -0.17 7.90
CA GLY A 73 1.75 -1.11 8.89
C GLY A 73 2.85 -2.04 9.38
N VAL A 74 2.42 -3.00 10.18
CA VAL A 74 3.26 -4.09 10.70
C VAL A 74 2.43 -5.36 10.71
N VAL A 75 3.07 -6.48 10.40
CA VAL A 75 2.53 -7.81 10.68
C VAL A 75 3.31 -8.38 11.84
N ILE A 76 2.62 -8.91 12.84
CA ILE A 76 3.23 -9.51 14.02
C ILE A 76 2.70 -10.92 14.25
N GLN A 77 3.47 -11.75 14.93
CA GLN A 77 3.14 -13.13 15.24
C GLN A 77 3.83 -13.54 16.54
N GLY A 78 3.26 -14.50 17.28
CA GLY A 78 3.87 -15.01 18.51
C GLY A 78 5.05 -15.95 18.28
N CYS A 79 5.50 -16.63 19.34
CA CYS A 79 6.62 -17.57 19.28
C CYS A 79 6.16 -18.99 18.87
N PRO A 80 6.76 -19.63 17.85
CA PRO A 80 6.25 -20.92 17.37
C PRO A 80 6.43 -22.07 18.39
N GLY A 81 7.50 -22.04 19.19
CA GLY A 81 7.85 -23.12 20.12
C GLY A 81 7.12 -23.12 21.47
N ALA A 82 6.40 -22.04 21.81
CA ALA A 82 5.77 -21.89 23.13
C ALA A 82 4.57 -20.91 23.07
N ASP A 83 3.68 -20.96 24.06
CA ASP A 83 2.55 -20.02 24.20
C ASP A 83 3.01 -18.64 24.69
N HIS A 84 3.82 -17.96 23.88
CA HIS A 84 4.39 -16.65 24.16
C HIS A 84 4.10 -15.69 23.01
N TRP A 85 3.40 -14.60 23.29
CA TRP A 85 3.06 -13.59 22.28
C TRP A 85 2.76 -12.23 22.90
N VAL A 86 3.00 -11.17 22.13
CA VAL A 86 2.66 -9.79 22.50
C VAL A 86 1.19 -9.51 22.23
N THR A 87 0.45 -8.97 23.19
CA THR A 87 -0.99 -8.67 23.08
C THR A 87 -1.29 -7.17 22.93
N LYS A 88 -0.36 -6.30 23.32
CA LYS A 88 -0.38 -4.86 23.00
C LYS A 88 1.02 -4.34 22.79
N PHE A 89 1.17 -3.39 21.87
CA PHE A 89 2.47 -2.78 21.57
C PHE A 89 2.34 -1.33 21.12
N LYS A 90 3.46 -0.62 21.10
CA LYS A 90 3.60 0.71 20.49
C LYS A 90 4.60 0.67 19.35
N ILE A 91 4.55 1.66 18.48
CA ILE A 91 5.50 1.84 17.39
C ILE A 91 6.26 3.14 17.59
N GLN A 92 7.58 3.08 17.45
CA GLN A 92 8.42 4.26 17.27
C GLN A 92 9.09 4.21 15.91
N HIS A 93 9.41 5.38 15.36
CA HIS A 93 10.09 5.50 14.09
C HIS A 93 11.20 6.55 14.14
N SER A 94 12.17 6.42 13.25
CA SER A 94 13.31 7.33 13.16
C SER A 94 13.90 7.36 11.74
N MET A 95 14.53 8.48 11.40
CA MET A 95 15.33 8.64 10.19
C MET A 95 16.83 8.41 10.44
N ASP A 96 17.31 8.58 11.67
CA ASP A 96 18.74 8.59 12.02
C ASP A 96 19.14 7.49 13.02
N GLY A 97 18.18 6.71 13.52
CA GLY A 97 18.37 5.67 14.53
C GLY A 97 18.69 6.20 15.94
N SER A 98 18.79 7.51 16.12
CA SER A 98 19.22 8.17 17.35
C SER A 98 18.09 8.96 18.01
N LYS A 99 17.32 9.71 17.21
CA LYS A 99 16.12 10.45 17.64
C LYS A 99 14.89 9.66 17.24
N TRP A 100 14.04 9.37 18.21
CA TRP A 100 12.87 8.50 18.02
C TRP A 100 11.58 9.28 18.26
N THR A 101 10.61 9.04 17.39
CA THR A 101 9.27 9.63 17.47
C THR A 101 8.26 8.53 17.71
N ASP A 102 7.41 8.69 18.73
CA ASP A 102 6.26 7.81 18.96
C ASP A 102 5.22 8.01 17.86
N TYR A 103 4.71 6.93 17.29
CA TYR A 103 3.51 7.00 16.46
C TYR A 103 2.26 7.07 17.35
N LYS A 104 1.46 8.14 17.23
CA LYS A 104 0.33 8.43 18.12
C LYS A 104 -1.02 8.60 17.41
N ASP A 105 -1.04 8.61 16.08
CA ASP A 105 -2.23 9.01 15.30
C ASP A 105 -3.39 8.01 15.44
N ASP A 106 -3.10 6.74 15.74
CA ASP A 106 -4.12 5.70 16.00
C ASP A 106 -4.34 5.40 17.49
N GLY A 107 -4.19 6.41 18.35
CA GLY A 107 -4.30 6.26 19.82
C GLY A 107 -3.03 5.73 20.49
N GLY A 108 -1.96 5.49 19.71
CA GLY A 108 -0.61 5.23 20.20
C GLY A 108 -0.39 3.85 20.85
N VAL A 109 -1.39 2.98 20.87
CA VAL A 109 -1.28 1.58 21.32
C VAL A 109 -2.03 0.67 20.35
N PHE A 110 -1.34 -0.34 19.83
CA PHE A 110 -1.86 -1.30 18.88
C PHE A 110 -2.23 -2.61 19.55
N THR A 111 -3.22 -3.30 18.96
CA THR A 111 -3.60 -4.64 19.39
C THR A 111 -2.63 -5.67 18.82
N GLY A 112 -2.17 -6.57 19.69
CA GLY A 112 -1.19 -7.60 19.40
C GLY A 112 -1.77 -8.89 18.84
N CYS A 113 -1.01 -9.97 18.98
CA CYS A 113 -1.40 -11.33 18.65
C CYS A 113 -2.45 -11.88 19.63
N MET A 114 -3.30 -12.79 19.13
CA MET A 114 -4.22 -13.59 19.97
C MET A 114 -3.66 -14.97 20.33
N ASP A 115 -2.72 -15.47 19.54
CA ASP A 115 -2.09 -16.77 19.74
C ASP A 115 -0.62 -16.75 19.27
N ARG A 116 0.03 -17.93 19.28
CA ARG A 116 1.45 -18.08 18.99
C ARG A 116 1.81 -18.08 17.48
N ASN A 117 0.86 -18.35 16.59
CA ASN A 117 1.10 -18.70 15.18
C ASN A 117 0.29 -17.91 14.15
N THR A 118 -0.84 -17.32 14.49
CA THR A 118 -1.64 -16.53 13.55
C THR A 118 -0.98 -15.16 13.36
N PRO A 119 -0.56 -14.80 12.13
CA PRO A 119 -0.06 -13.45 11.86
C PRO A 119 -1.18 -12.42 11.97
N GLU A 120 -0.98 -11.38 12.75
CA GLU A 120 -1.91 -10.26 12.92
C GLU A 120 -1.35 -9.02 12.25
N THR A 121 -2.15 -8.39 11.39
CA THR A 121 -1.77 -7.17 10.67
C THR A 121 -2.36 -5.94 11.35
N GLN A 122 -1.51 -4.95 11.63
CA GLN A 122 -1.91 -3.65 12.14
C GLN A 122 -1.47 -2.57 11.14
N LEU A 123 -2.44 -1.92 10.52
CA LEU A 123 -2.20 -0.81 9.59
C LEU A 123 -2.12 0.51 10.35
N LEU A 124 -1.26 1.40 9.88
CA LEU A 124 -1.19 2.79 10.34
C LEU A 124 -2.26 3.58 9.59
N GLY A 125 -3.13 4.29 10.31
CA GLY A 125 -4.09 5.22 9.74
C GLY A 125 -3.44 6.34 8.95
N THR A 126 -2.22 6.75 9.37
CA THR A 126 -1.37 7.70 8.64
C THR A 126 -0.02 7.05 8.35
N PRO A 127 0.37 6.83 7.08
CA PRO A 127 1.68 6.30 6.74
C PRO A 127 2.82 7.23 7.20
N VAL A 128 3.95 6.64 7.58
CA VAL A 128 5.11 7.37 8.14
C VAL A 128 6.34 7.18 7.26
N SER A 129 7.14 8.22 7.05
CA SER A 129 8.46 8.09 6.41
C SER A 129 9.52 7.79 7.46
N ALA A 130 10.20 6.65 7.36
CA ALA A 130 11.20 6.21 8.33
C ALA A 130 12.24 5.27 7.70
N GLN A 131 13.48 5.32 8.19
CA GLN A 131 14.48 4.28 7.93
C GLN A 131 14.50 3.23 9.04
N TYR A 132 14.22 3.64 10.27
CA TYR A 132 14.23 2.76 11.43
C TYR A 132 12.84 2.66 12.02
N VAL A 133 12.42 1.44 12.35
CA VAL A 133 11.14 1.17 13.00
C VAL A 133 11.39 0.32 14.24
N ARG A 134 10.77 0.71 15.35
CA ARG A 134 10.78 0.01 16.63
C ARG A 134 9.40 -0.49 16.98
N ILE A 135 9.32 -1.74 17.39
CA ILE A 135 8.14 -2.33 18.03
C ILE A 135 8.44 -2.41 19.53
N LEU A 136 7.57 -1.81 20.35
CA LEU A 136 7.70 -1.74 21.80
C LEU A 136 6.56 -2.53 22.46
N PRO A 137 6.79 -3.79 22.86
CA PRO A 137 5.78 -4.56 23.57
C PRO A 137 5.33 -3.86 24.86
N GLN A 138 4.03 -3.91 25.15
CA GLN A 138 3.42 -3.32 26.34
C GLN A 138 2.75 -4.38 27.21
N GLU A 139 1.99 -5.29 26.59
CA GLU A 139 1.35 -6.42 27.25
C GLU A 139 1.63 -7.71 26.46
N PHE A 140 1.66 -8.86 27.12
CA PHE A 140 1.99 -10.15 26.52
C PHE A 140 1.38 -11.31 27.31
N ASN A 141 1.23 -12.45 26.65
CA ASN A 141 0.88 -13.73 27.26
C ASN A 141 2.14 -14.57 27.51
N GLY A 142 2.34 -15.04 28.74
CA GLY A 142 3.51 -15.84 29.12
C GLY A 142 4.81 -15.03 29.09
N GLN A 143 5.42 -14.88 27.92
CA GLN A 143 6.60 -14.05 27.68
C GLN A 143 6.42 -13.18 26.44
N THR A 144 7.31 -12.19 26.28
CA THR A 144 7.33 -11.25 25.15
C THR A 144 7.93 -11.88 23.89
N GLY A 145 7.32 -12.97 23.42
CA GLY A 145 7.67 -13.63 22.16
C GLY A 145 7.13 -12.86 20.96
N LEU A 146 8.01 -12.50 20.02
CA LEU A 146 7.60 -11.73 18.85
C LEU A 146 8.34 -12.19 17.60
N ARG A 147 7.56 -12.37 16.53
CA ARG A 147 7.98 -12.37 15.14
C ARG A 147 7.26 -11.22 14.42
N PHE A 148 7.86 -10.60 13.42
CA PHE A 148 7.26 -9.51 12.69
C PHE A 148 7.80 -9.34 11.27
N ASP A 149 7.05 -8.61 10.46
CA ASP A 149 7.54 -7.92 9.27
C ASP A 149 6.94 -6.51 9.22
N ILE A 150 7.64 -5.58 8.58
CA ILE A 150 7.15 -4.21 8.40
C ILE A 150 6.44 -4.14 7.06
N LEU A 151 5.23 -3.58 7.06
CA LEU A 151 4.52 -3.30 5.82
C LEU A 151 4.83 -1.89 5.35
N GLY A 152 5.01 -1.79 4.05
CA GLY A 152 5.20 -0.52 3.42
C GLY A 152 5.58 -0.66 1.98
N CYS A 153 6.17 0.41 1.53
CA CYS A 153 6.83 0.51 0.25
C CYS A 153 7.92 1.55 0.43
N ILE A 154 8.90 1.50 -0.45
CA ILE A 154 9.66 2.71 -0.72
C ILE A 154 8.60 3.63 -1.39
N PRO A 155 8.33 4.88 -0.97
CA PRO A 155 7.95 5.82 -2.01
C PRO A 155 9.20 5.83 -2.91
N ASP A 156 9.15 5.60 -4.22
CA ASP A 156 10.43 5.48 -4.95
C ASP A 156 11.30 6.75 -4.81
N TYR A 157 10.73 7.87 -4.34
CA TYR A 157 11.24 8.73 -3.25
C TYR A 157 10.24 9.87 -3.05
N ALA A 158 10.18 10.48 -1.86
CA ALA A 158 9.87 11.91 -1.85
C ALA A 158 11.11 12.61 -2.43
N VAL A 159 11.02 13.04 -3.69
CA VAL A 159 12.16 13.56 -4.43
C VAL A 159 12.23 15.08 -4.31
N SER A 160 13.41 15.66 -4.45
CA SER A 160 13.53 17.11 -4.69
C SER A 160 13.21 17.42 -6.15
N CYS A 161 12.87 18.68 -6.45
CA CYS A 161 12.52 19.08 -7.82
C CYS A 161 13.65 18.87 -8.85
N ASP A 162 14.91 18.82 -8.41
CA ASP A 162 16.09 18.56 -9.24
C ASP A 162 16.34 17.06 -9.49
N ALA A 163 15.56 16.16 -8.89
CA ALA A 163 15.74 14.73 -9.07
C ALA A 163 15.58 14.29 -10.53
N LYS A 164 16.44 13.35 -10.94
CA LYS A 164 16.40 12.66 -12.23
C LYS A 164 16.17 11.16 -11.98
N PRO A 165 15.54 10.44 -12.93
CA PRO A 165 15.34 9.00 -12.79
C PRO A 165 16.66 8.25 -12.64
N ASN A 166 16.68 7.23 -11.80
CA ASN A 166 17.77 6.26 -11.72
C ASN A 166 17.30 4.91 -12.24
N PHE A 167 17.55 4.61 -13.51
CA PHE A 167 17.12 3.37 -14.15
C PHE A 167 18.09 2.19 -14.00
N ASN A 168 19.02 2.27 -13.03
CA ASN A 168 19.95 1.19 -12.70
C ASN A 168 19.27 0.02 -11.94
N PHE A 169 18.00 0.16 -11.59
CA PHE A 169 17.20 -0.91 -11.00
C PHE A 169 16.52 -1.76 -12.09
N ALA A 170 16.35 -3.05 -11.82
CA ALA A 170 15.79 -4.04 -12.74
C ALA A 170 14.28 -3.90 -13.01
N ASN A 171 13.63 -2.89 -12.42
CA ASN A 171 12.19 -2.66 -12.52
C ASN A 171 11.86 -1.63 -13.60
N ASP A 172 10.88 -1.95 -14.43
CA ASP A 172 10.40 -1.06 -15.50
C ASP A 172 9.36 -0.04 -15.02
N LEU A 173 9.05 -0.01 -13.72
CA LEU A 173 8.05 0.88 -13.10
C LEU A 173 8.63 1.56 -11.86
N MET A 174 8.39 2.87 -11.71
CA MET A 174 8.86 3.66 -10.57
C MET A 174 7.83 4.76 -10.20
N THR A 175 7.35 4.82 -8.96
CA THR A 175 6.42 5.84 -8.42
C THR A 175 7.11 6.76 -7.42
N VAL A 176 7.21 8.05 -7.75
CA VAL A 176 7.81 9.07 -6.87
C VAL A 176 6.77 10.06 -6.38
N HIS A 177 7.04 10.68 -5.23
CA HIS A 177 6.28 11.82 -4.71
C HIS A 177 7.05 13.12 -4.95
N CYS A 178 6.48 14.02 -5.74
CA CYS A 178 7.05 15.32 -6.06
C CYS A 178 6.47 16.42 -5.15
N PRO A 179 7.31 17.32 -4.59
CA PRO A 179 6.84 18.48 -3.86
C PRO A 179 6.25 19.53 -4.81
N ALA A 180 5.57 20.52 -4.23
CA ALA A 180 5.12 21.70 -4.95
C ALA A 180 6.32 22.58 -5.41
N GLY A 181 6.10 23.40 -6.43
CA GLY A 181 7.05 24.43 -6.89
C GLY A 181 8.16 23.94 -7.83
N CYS A 182 7.99 22.78 -8.47
CA CYS A 182 8.99 22.19 -9.35
C CYS A 182 9.01 22.73 -10.80
N ALA A 183 8.23 23.78 -11.12
CA ALA A 183 8.22 24.43 -12.43
C ALA A 183 9.34 25.49 -12.60
N GLN A 184 10.62 25.08 -12.47
CA GLN A 184 11.77 26.00 -12.56
C GLN A 184 12.47 25.92 -13.93
N VAL A 185 12.96 27.06 -14.42
CA VAL A 185 13.66 27.18 -15.73
C VAL A 185 14.99 26.41 -15.78
N LEU A 186 15.63 26.19 -14.61
CA LEU A 186 16.88 25.45 -14.52
C LEU A 186 16.70 23.92 -14.70
N TYR A 187 15.48 23.41 -14.56
CA TYR A 187 15.21 22.00 -14.77
C TYR A 187 15.05 21.70 -16.25
N THR A 188 15.70 20.62 -16.69
CA THR A 188 15.74 20.27 -18.10
C THR A 188 14.84 19.08 -18.36
N VAL A 189 13.90 19.26 -19.29
CA VAL A 189 12.99 18.22 -19.76
C VAL A 189 13.21 18.06 -21.26
N TYR A 190 13.41 16.83 -21.73
CA TYR A 190 13.47 16.50 -23.15
C TYR A 190 12.33 15.54 -23.49
N GLY A 191 11.56 15.84 -24.54
CA GLY A 191 10.45 15.01 -24.97
C GLY A 191 9.06 15.48 -24.53
N SER A 192 8.03 14.82 -25.07
CA SER A 192 6.62 15.07 -24.79
C SER A 192 5.85 13.76 -24.93
N GLY A 193 5.24 13.29 -23.85
CA GLY A 193 4.64 11.96 -23.76
C GLY A 193 5.69 10.93 -23.36
N VAL A 194 6.68 10.70 -24.23
CA VAL A 194 7.91 9.98 -23.88
C VAL A 194 9.03 10.98 -23.62
N TYR A 195 9.67 10.84 -22.47
CA TYR A 195 10.73 11.71 -21.97
C TYR A 195 12.08 11.00 -22.00
N ARG A 196 13.13 11.76 -22.27
CA ARG A 196 14.51 11.24 -22.23
C ARG A 196 14.89 10.90 -20.80
N GLY A 197 15.63 9.82 -20.61
CA GLY A 197 15.87 9.24 -19.28
C GLY A 197 16.64 10.07 -18.25
N ASP A 198 17.19 11.22 -18.62
CA ASP A 198 17.83 12.18 -17.72
C ASP A 198 17.01 13.48 -17.52
N SER A 199 15.75 13.50 -17.95
CA SER A 199 14.83 14.62 -17.71
C SER A 199 14.42 14.68 -16.23
N ASN A 200 14.37 15.89 -15.64
CA ASN A 200 13.94 16.07 -14.26
C ASN A 200 12.51 15.54 -14.04
N ILE A 201 12.33 14.66 -13.05
CA ILE A 201 11.09 13.87 -12.89
C ILE A 201 9.88 14.79 -12.66
N CYS A 202 9.97 15.68 -11.68
CA CYS A 202 8.83 16.51 -11.28
C CYS A 202 8.47 17.55 -12.34
N ALA A 203 9.47 18.14 -12.99
CA ALA A 203 9.23 19.06 -14.11
C ALA A 203 8.58 18.33 -15.29
N ALA A 204 9.02 17.11 -15.61
CA ALA A 204 8.40 16.28 -16.64
C ALA A 204 6.98 15.85 -16.24
N GLY A 205 6.73 15.56 -14.97
CA GLY A 205 5.41 15.20 -14.43
C GLY A 205 4.41 16.36 -14.53
N ILE A 206 4.85 17.58 -14.21
CA ILE A 206 4.05 18.80 -14.42
C ILE A 206 3.80 18.98 -15.92
N HIS A 207 4.83 18.91 -16.77
CA HIS A 207 4.70 19.00 -18.22
C HIS A 207 3.68 17.99 -18.78
N ALA A 208 3.70 16.74 -18.29
CA ALA A 208 2.76 15.70 -18.67
C ALA A 208 1.35 15.93 -18.12
N GLY A 209 1.21 16.71 -17.06
CA GLY A 209 -0.07 16.97 -16.37
C GLY A 209 -0.50 15.87 -15.42
N VAL A 210 0.43 14.98 -15.04
CA VAL A 210 0.15 13.90 -14.08
C VAL A 210 0.23 14.38 -12.63
N ILE A 211 0.95 15.48 -12.38
CA ILE A 211 1.03 16.18 -11.10
C ILE A 211 0.90 17.69 -11.33
N LEU A 212 0.51 18.44 -10.29
CA LEU A 212 0.30 19.88 -10.35
C LEU A 212 1.45 20.62 -9.67
N ASN A 213 1.89 21.75 -10.24
CA ASN A 213 2.98 22.53 -9.65
C ASN A 213 2.64 23.08 -8.26
N ASP A 214 1.39 23.48 -8.02
CA ASP A 214 1.02 24.20 -6.79
C ASP A 214 0.92 23.29 -5.56
N ILE A 215 0.66 22.00 -5.77
CA ILE A 215 0.47 21.02 -4.69
C ILE A 215 1.46 19.86 -4.74
N GLY A 216 2.14 19.64 -5.87
CA GLY A 216 2.94 18.44 -6.11
C GLY A 216 2.06 17.22 -6.41
N GLY A 217 2.54 16.03 -6.01
CA GLY A 217 1.77 14.80 -6.11
C GLY A 217 2.61 13.58 -6.46
N ASP A 218 1.95 12.43 -6.49
CA ASP A 218 2.57 11.16 -6.88
C ASP A 218 2.53 11.00 -8.41
N CYS A 219 3.65 10.58 -9.00
CA CYS A 219 3.71 10.21 -10.40
C CYS A 219 4.44 8.89 -10.60
N THR A 220 3.84 8.02 -11.41
CA THR A 220 4.40 6.72 -11.77
C THR A 220 4.99 6.77 -13.18
N MET A 221 6.28 6.45 -13.29
CA MET A 221 7.06 6.35 -14.52
C MET A 221 7.19 4.90 -14.96
N LEU A 222 7.15 4.69 -16.27
CA LEU A 222 7.44 3.44 -16.95
C LEU A 222 8.73 3.62 -17.75
N LYS A 223 9.72 2.77 -17.49
CA LYS A 223 10.98 2.71 -18.25
C LYS A 223 10.69 2.20 -19.65
N GLU A 224 11.27 2.88 -20.63
CA GLU A 224 11.10 2.57 -22.05
C GLU A 224 12.47 2.48 -22.73
N PRO A 225 12.59 1.73 -23.84
CA PRO A 225 13.76 1.78 -24.69
C PRO A 225 14.08 3.22 -25.13
N GLY A 226 15.38 3.47 -25.30
CA GLY A 226 15.87 4.72 -25.86
C GLY A 226 15.31 5.04 -27.24
N GLN A 227 15.06 6.33 -27.51
CA GLN A 227 14.67 6.82 -28.84
C GLN A 227 15.78 7.64 -29.50
N ASN A 228 15.69 7.78 -30.83
CA ASN A 228 16.58 8.60 -31.66
C ASN A 228 16.06 10.03 -31.88
N PHE A 229 14.85 10.32 -31.38
CA PHE A 229 14.19 11.61 -31.52
C PHE A 229 13.23 11.80 -30.34
N TYR A 230 13.25 12.99 -29.74
CA TYR A 230 12.28 13.39 -28.71
C TYR A 230 11.72 14.76 -29.06
N SER A 231 10.41 14.86 -29.25
CA SER A 231 9.75 16.13 -29.60
C SER A 231 9.68 17.10 -28.41
N GLY A 232 10.02 18.36 -28.63
CA GLY A 232 9.83 19.42 -27.64
C GLY A 232 8.42 20.02 -27.70
N SER A 233 7.86 20.41 -26.56
CA SER A 233 6.58 21.14 -26.51
C SER A 233 6.49 22.04 -25.27
N THR A 234 5.49 22.92 -25.23
CA THR A 234 5.15 23.65 -24.00
C THR A 234 3.79 23.19 -23.50
N LYS A 235 3.74 22.66 -22.27
CA LYS A 235 2.52 22.14 -21.62
C LYS A 235 2.59 22.42 -20.13
N ASN A 236 1.44 22.78 -19.53
CA ASN A 236 1.29 23.00 -18.08
C ASN A 236 2.37 23.92 -17.47
N GLY A 237 2.78 24.95 -18.20
CA GLY A 237 3.78 25.92 -17.74
C GLY A 237 5.24 25.46 -17.84
N ILE A 238 5.52 24.26 -18.36
CA ILE A 238 6.86 23.76 -18.64
C ILE A 238 7.11 23.73 -20.15
N THR A 239 8.28 24.15 -20.59
CA THR A 239 8.75 23.98 -21.97
C THR A 239 9.81 22.87 -22.02
N SER A 240 9.47 21.73 -22.63
CA SER A 240 10.42 20.67 -22.92
C SER A 240 11.20 20.95 -24.21
N ARG A 241 12.42 20.43 -24.28
CA ARG A 241 13.36 20.60 -25.39
C ARG A 241 13.24 19.45 -26.37
N GLN A 242 13.35 19.76 -27.66
CA GLN A 242 13.57 18.74 -28.68
C GLN A 242 14.99 18.18 -28.57
N TYR A 243 15.14 16.90 -28.90
CA TYR A 243 16.45 16.26 -29.02
C TYR A 243 16.49 15.36 -30.26
N ASP A 244 17.38 15.69 -31.20
CA ASP A 244 17.61 14.98 -32.45
C ASP A 244 18.88 14.12 -32.32
N GLY A 245 18.78 13.00 -31.60
CA GLY A 245 19.90 12.12 -31.34
C GLY A 245 19.50 10.85 -30.59
N ASN A 246 20.34 9.82 -30.68
CA ASN A 246 20.15 8.58 -29.93
C ASN A 246 20.40 8.82 -28.44
N TYR A 247 19.48 8.38 -27.59
CA TYR A 247 19.67 8.30 -26.16
C TYR A 247 19.19 6.94 -25.66
N GLN A 248 19.98 6.27 -24.82
CA GLN A 248 19.84 4.83 -24.55
C GLN A 248 18.58 4.44 -23.77
N ILE A 249 17.93 5.38 -23.11
CA ILE A 249 16.83 5.09 -22.20
C ILE A 249 15.81 6.22 -22.14
N SER A 250 14.54 5.85 -22.08
CA SER A 250 13.41 6.77 -22.01
C SER A 250 12.51 6.42 -20.84
N TYR A 251 11.55 7.28 -20.55
CA TYR A 251 10.41 6.93 -19.72
C TYR A 251 9.14 7.66 -20.16
N GLN A 252 8.00 7.10 -19.79
CA GLN A 252 6.70 7.76 -19.90
C GLN A 252 5.98 7.71 -18.56
N PHE A 253 4.98 8.56 -18.35
CA PHE A 253 4.14 8.43 -17.16
C PHE A 253 3.02 7.41 -17.45
N ALA A 254 2.73 6.55 -16.48
CA ALA A 254 1.64 5.61 -16.60
C ALA A 254 0.30 6.36 -16.68
N ASP A 255 -0.47 6.12 -17.72
CA ASP A 255 -1.85 6.59 -17.78
C ASP A 255 -2.67 5.92 -16.67
N LYS A 256 -3.65 6.63 -16.11
CA LYS A 256 -4.60 6.04 -15.13
C LYS A 256 -5.26 4.76 -15.64
N GLY A 257 -5.40 4.57 -16.96
CA GLY A 257 -5.93 3.33 -17.57
C GLY A 257 -4.89 2.23 -17.87
N MET A 258 -3.58 2.53 -17.80
CA MET A 258 -2.50 1.56 -18.06
C MET A 258 -2.12 0.77 -16.81
N LEU A 259 -2.36 1.34 -15.62
CA LEU A 259 -2.19 0.65 -14.32
C LEU A 259 -3.18 -0.51 -14.11
N ASP A 260 -4.29 -0.53 -14.85
CA ASP A 260 -5.25 -1.65 -14.85
C ASP A 260 -4.76 -2.86 -15.69
N TYR A 261 -3.91 -2.61 -16.71
CA TYR A 261 -3.47 -3.64 -17.67
C TYR A 261 -2.20 -4.39 -17.23
N THR A 262 -1.27 -3.74 -16.53
CA THR A 262 -0.05 -4.39 -16.01
C THR A 262 -0.33 -5.29 -14.80
N ASN A 263 -1.37 -4.98 -14.01
CA ASN A 263 -1.89 -5.85 -12.95
C ASN A 263 -2.61 -7.10 -13.49
N ALA A 264 -3.08 -7.09 -14.74
CA ALA A 264 -3.71 -8.25 -15.38
C ALA A 264 -2.70 -9.28 -15.91
N GLN A 265 -1.41 -8.93 -16.04
CA GLN A 265 -0.39 -9.84 -16.58
C GLN A 265 0.38 -10.65 -15.53
N THR A 266 0.12 -10.42 -14.23
CA THR A 266 0.67 -11.26 -13.15
C THR A 266 -0.31 -12.30 -12.60
N SER A 267 -1.44 -12.56 -13.29
CA SER A 267 -2.25 -13.75 -13.01
C SER A 267 -1.51 -15.01 -13.46
N ILE A 268 -0.57 -15.45 -12.62
CA ILE A 268 -0.13 -16.83 -12.50
C ILE A 268 -1.39 -17.70 -12.50
N LYS A 269 -1.45 -18.68 -13.40
CA LYS A 269 -2.46 -19.73 -13.34
C LYS A 269 -2.36 -20.38 -11.96
N LEU A 270 -3.35 -20.14 -11.10
CA LEU A 270 -3.50 -20.87 -9.85
C LEU A 270 -3.55 -22.37 -10.16
N PRO A 271 -2.72 -23.21 -9.51
CA PRO A 271 -2.97 -24.63 -9.47
C PRO A 271 -4.36 -24.87 -8.88
N LYS A 272 -5.12 -25.76 -9.52
CA LYS A 272 -6.35 -26.28 -8.92
C LYS A 272 -5.99 -27.04 -7.64
N ASP A 273 -6.90 -26.93 -6.67
CA ASP A 273 -6.97 -27.66 -5.40
C ASP A 273 -6.04 -27.07 -4.31
N THR A 274 -6.54 -26.53 -3.21
CA THR A 274 -7.24 -27.29 -2.16
C THR A 274 -7.96 -26.33 -1.19
N ASN A 275 -9.13 -26.74 -0.69
CA ASN A 275 -9.96 -26.08 0.34
C ASN A 275 -9.19 -25.36 1.47
N MET A 276 -9.38 -24.05 1.62
CA MET A 276 -9.27 -23.34 2.90
C MET A 276 -10.31 -22.22 2.97
N GLY A 277 -11.29 -22.35 3.85
CA GLY A 277 -12.37 -21.39 4.05
C GLY A 277 -11.93 -20.21 4.90
N PHE A 278 -11.98 -19.01 4.34
CA PHE A 278 -11.88 -17.76 5.10
C PHE A 278 -13.26 -17.39 5.68
N ARG A 279 -13.35 -17.24 7.01
CA ARG A 279 -14.50 -16.60 7.67
C ARG A 279 -14.11 -15.19 8.08
N VAL A 280 -14.72 -14.18 7.46
CA VAL A 280 -14.62 -12.79 7.90
C VAL A 280 -15.70 -12.55 8.97
N ALA A 281 -15.28 -12.14 10.17
CA ALA A 281 -16.18 -11.75 11.25
C ALA A 281 -16.70 -10.32 11.00
N GLN A 282 -17.99 -10.18 10.67
CA GLN A 282 -18.67 -8.89 10.65
C GLN A 282 -19.24 -8.60 12.05
N ARG A 283 -18.79 -7.51 12.70
CA ARG A 283 -19.48 -6.94 13.87
C ARG A 283 -20.48 -5.89 13.40
N SER A 284 -21.78 -6.17 13.57
CA SER A 284 -22.85 -5.20 13.38
C SER A 284 -22.99 -4.33 14.62
N LYS A 285 -22.90 -3.00 14.48
CA LYS A 285 -23.32 -2.04 15.50
C LYS A 285 -24.72 -1.54 15.13
N THR A 286 -25.71 -1.94 15.93
CA THR A 286 -27.09 -1.44 15.86
C THR A 286 -27.13 0.02 16.28
N LEU A 287 -27.61 0.90 15.41
CA LEU A 287 -27.94 2.29 15.75
C LEU A 287 -29.46 2.45 15.64
N HIS A 288 -30.11 2.72 16.78
CA HIS A 288 -31.52 3.06 16.86
C HIS A 288 -31.75 4.47 16.30
N LEU A 289 -32.60 4.59 15.27
CA LEU A 289 -33.21 5.85 14.87
C LEU A 289 -34.71 5.65 14.70
N SER A 290 -35.45 6.33 15.58
CA SER A 290 -36.91 6.47 15.55
C SER A 290 -37.29 7.50 14.48
N ALA A 291 -38.21 7.16 13.58
CA ALA A 291 -38.87 8.12 12.71
C ALA A 291 -40.34 7.72 12.51
N ARG A 292 -41.26 8.44 13.16
CA ARG A 292 -42.63 8.70 12.70
C ARG A 292 -42.58 10.09 12.07
N GLY A 293 -43.16 10.46 10.94
CA GLY A 293 -44.13 9.86 10.04
C GLY A 293 -44.86 11.06 9.41
N VAL A 294 -44.76 11.26 8.09
CA VAL A 294 -45.56 12.26 7.37
C VAL A 294 -46.01 11.64 6.05
N THR A 295 -47.33 11.66 5.89
CA THR A 295 -48.15 11.07 4.81
C THR A 295 -48.33 12.05 3.65
N THR A 296 -48.30 11.58 2.41
CA THR A 296 -49.10 12.15 1.30
C THR A 296 -49.41 11.09 0.24
N ASP A 297 -50.70 10.95 -0.07
CA ASP A 297 -51.34 10.07 -1.06
C ASP A 297 -51.37 10.75 -2.48
N PRO A 298 -51.92 10.12 -3.55
CA PRO A 298 -51.38 10.18 -4.91
C PRO A 298 -52.31 10.87 -5.95
N GLY A 299 -51.78 11.10 -7.16
CA GLY A 299 -52.58 11.09 -8.39
C GLY A 299 -52.24 12.19 -9.41
N SER A 300 -51.77 11.80 -10.60
CA SER A 300 -52.20 12.28 -11.94
C SER A 300 -51.37 11.64 -13.07
N ILE A 301 -52.02 11.41 -14.21
CA ILE A 301 -51.62 10.60 -15.40
C ILE A 301 -51.44 11.56 -16.62
N PRO A 302 -51.29 11.10 -17.89
CA PRO A 302 -50.17 10.48 -18.64
C PRO A 302 -49.60 11.39 -19.78
N GLY A 303 -48.53 10.95 -20.46
CA GLY A 303 -48.40 11.21 -21.91
C GLY A 303 -47.00 11.16 -22.55
N CYS A 304 -46.84 10.18 -23.47
CA CYS A 304 -46.13 10.26 -24.76
C CYS A 304 -44.57 10.34 -24.78
N ILE A 305 -43.80 9.69 -25.67
CA ILE A 305 -43.99 8.97 -26.95
C ILE A 305 -42.85 7.93 -27.13
N THR A 306 -43.16 6.91 -27.93
CA THR A 306 -42.43 5.74 -28.42
C THR A 306 -41.27 6.01 -29.38
N THR A 307 -40.29 5.09 -29.43
CA THR A 307 -39.66 4.42 -30.62
C THR A 307 -38.40 3.69 -30.11
N GLY A 308 -38.04 2.44 -30.39
CA GLY A 308 -38.55 1.36 -31.24
C GLY A 308 -37.43 0.29 -31.37
N CYS A 309 -37.82 -0.99 -31.44
CA CYS A 309 -37.24 -2.13 -32.20
C CYS A 309 -35.71 -2.42 -32.16
N ASP A 310 -35.19 -3.66 -32.18
CA ASP A 310 -35.76 -5.00 -32.17
C ASP A 310 -34.65 -6.05 -31.90
N ARG A 311 -35.14 -7.25 -31.57
CA ARG A 311 -34.58 -8.62 -31.44
C ARG A 311 -33.24 -9.01 -32.10
N GLU A 312 -32.52 -9.95 -31.43
CA GLU A 312 -32.40 -11.39 -31.81
C GLU A 312 -31.66 -12.20 -30.71
N SER A 313 -32.37 -13.06 -29.94
CA SER A 313 -32.29 -14.54 -29.86
C SER A 313 -30.88 -15.18 -29.87
N HIS A 314 -30.48 -15.99 -28.87
CA HIS A 314 -30.81 -17.43 -28.79
C HIS A 314 -30.61 -18.06 -27.39
N ARG A 315 -31.65 -18.78 -26.95
CA ARG A 315 -31.76 -20.00 -26.11
C ARG A 315 -30.56 -20.48 -25.26
N ALA A 316 -30.80 -20.69 -23.97
CA ALA A 316 -31.09 -22.04 -23.40
C ALA A 316 -31.65 -21.91 -21.97
N ALA A 317 -32.75 -22.60 -21.72
CA ALA A 317 -33.46 -22.69 -20.45
C ALA A 317 -32.90 -23.84 -19.60
N HIS A 318 -32.94 -23.70 -18.27
CA HIS A 318 -33.35 -24.78 -17.37
C HIS A 318 -33.91 -24.22 -16.04
N ASN A 319 -34.92 -24.94 -15.54
CA ASN A 319 -35.94 -24.58 -14.55
C ASN A 319 -35.46 -24.53 -13.08
N TRP A 320 -36.05 -23.57 -12.33
CA TRP A 320 -36.80 -23.60 -11.05
C TRP A 320 -36.75 -24.87 -10.14
N PRO A 321 -37.06 -24.80 -8.81
CA PRO A 321 -37.86 -23.75 -8.14
C PRO A 321 -37.41 -23.27 -6.74
N SER A 322 -37.98 -22.12 -6.37
CA SER A 322 -38.16 -21.62 -5.00
C SER A 322 -38.94 -22.62 -4.12
N VAL A 323 -38.48 -22.83 -2.88
CA VAL A 323 -39.33 -23.36 -1.79
C VAL A 323 -39.15 -22.49 -0.56
N VAL A 324 -40.26 -21.84 -0.19
CA VAL A 324 -40.53 -21.22 1.11
C VAL A 324 -41.16 -22.29 2.02
N ARG A 325 -40.66 -22.45 3.25
CA ARG A 325 -41.40 -22.86 4.48
C ARG A 325 -40.44 -22.86 5.68
N VAL A 326 -40.58 -21.91 6.62
CA VAL A 326 -41.37 -21.96 7.86
C VAL A 326 -40.80 -22.93 8.91
N TRP A 327 -40.32 -22.35 10.01
CA TRP A 327 -39.89 -22.99 11.26
C TRP A 327 -41.07 -23.66 11.99
N PRO A 328 -40.78 -24.62 12.89
CA PRO A 328 -41.11 -24.33 14.28
C PRO A 328 -40.00 -24.69 15.29
N SER A 329 -40.09 -23.99 16.41
CA SER A 329 -39.44 -24.13 17.70
C SER A 329 -39.55 -25.53 18.33
N LEU A 330 -38.42 -26.03 18.85
CA LEU A 330 -38.18 -26.39 20.26
C LEU A 330 -36.68 -26.67 20.45
#